data_AF-A0A9E4BHF6-F1
#
_entry.id   AF-A0A9E4BHF6-F1
#
_cell.length_a   1.000
_cell.length_b   1.000
_cell.length_c   1.000
_cell.angle_alpha   90.00
_cell.angle_beta   90.00
_cell.angle_gamma   90.00
#
_symmetry.space_group_name_H-M   'P 1'
#
loop_
_entity.id
_entity.type
_entity.pdbx_description
1 polymer ?
#
loop_
_entity_poly.entity_id
_entity_poly.type
_entity_poly.pdbx_seq_one_letter_code
_entity_poly.pdbx_strand_id
1 'polypeptide(L)'
;MQHKLVAVVGNTPQVMTETFWALRIQRHVLIDEVFVITTTMGKETCQKRLLDEGRFKKMLSDYNIDPATVAFDPDHIHVFEDAEGNFLDDIRTSDDNRLARDQLFCWIENWTQNIDVALHCSLAGGRNSMGYLLGAAIQFFGRPQDRLYHVLVTPQAIETNPDFFFPPVREAQIPTSDGQKISTADVRIELAELPYVSVRDIAVFDDESYDRILQKTQAEVNRVPRLKAENKRLREISDNASGLIGSSIAIRKIKEQIRKAADVDGETVLILGETGTGKGVAAEALHEQSTRNVKQAAKILGIDESTVRRNR
;
A
#
# COMPACT_ATOMS: atom_id res chain seq x y z
N MET A 1 4.59 21.60 -0.82
CA MET A 1 4.32 20.32 -0.14
C MET A 1 4.80 20.49 1.29
N GLN A 2 3.88 20.40 2.24
CA GLN A 2 4.13 20.40 3.67
C GLN A 2 4.43 18.96 4.12
N HIS A 3 5.40 18.76 5.01
CA HIS A 3 5.78 17.45 5.52
C HIS A 3 5.47 17.33 7.01
N LYS A 4 4.68 16.33 7.38
CA LYS A 4 4.33 16.06 8.78
C LYS A 4 4.98 14.75 9.22
N LEU A 5 5.74 14.79 10.31
CA LEU A 5 6.22 13.59 10.99
C LEU A 5 5.14 13.12 11.96
N VAL A 6 4.67 11.89 11.82
CA VAL A 6 3.69 11.28 12.72
C VAL A 6 4.32 10.03 13.32
N ALA A 7 4.27 9.85 14.63
CA ALA A 7 4.67 8.57 15.22
C ALA A 7 3.73 8.13 16.33
N VAL A 8 3.57 6.82 16.43
CA VAL A 8 3.03 6.19 17.64
C VAL A 8 4.16 6.02 18.65
N VAL A 9 3.97 6.46 19.89
CA VAL A 9 5.03 6.44 20.92
C VAL A 9 4.49 5.86 22.21
N GLY A 10 5.32 5.06 22.88
CA GLY A 10 5.11 4.54 24.22
C GLY A 10 6.09 5.18 25.19
N ASN A 11 6.94 4.38 25.83
CA ASN A 11 7.83 4.85 26.90
C ASN A 11 9.18 5.38 26.42
N THR A 12 9.47 5.28 25.11
CA THR A 12 10.76 5.65 24.52
C THR A 12 10.57 6.85 23.59
N PRO A 13 10.47 8.09 24.11
CA PRO A 13 10.28 9.29 23.29
C PRO A 13 11.45 9.62 22.35
N GLN A 14 12.63 9.04 22.58
CA GLN A 14 13.85 9.19 21.78
C GLN A 14 13.59 8.94 20.29
N VAL A 15 12.73 7.96 19.98
CA VAL A 15 12.33 7.60 18.62
C VAL A 15 11.83 8.79 17.80
N MET A 16 11.25 9.80 18.45
CA MET A 16 10.81 11.03 17.80
C MET A 16 12.00 11.85 17.30
N THR A 17 12.98 12.09 18.17
CA THR A 17 14.17 12.86 17.83
C THR A 17 15.08 12.08 16.88
N GLU A 18 15.18 10.76 17.02
CA GLU A 18 15.92 9.89 16.11
C GLU A 18 15.33 9.91 14.70
N THR A 19 14.00 9.76 14.60
CA THR A 19 13.30 9.79 13.31
C THR A 19 13.40 11.17 12.66
N PHE A 20 13.12 12.23 13.43
CA PHE A 20 13.24 13.60 12.94
C PHE A 20 14.66 13.90 12.45
N TRP A 21 15.67 13.54 13.24
CA TRP A 21 17.06 13.75 12.89
C TRP A 21 17.43 13.01 11.60
N ALA A 22 17.06 11.74 11.46
CA ALA A 22 17.35 10.98 10.26
C ALA A 22 16.66 11.56 9.01
N LEU A 23 15.38 11.97 9.13
CA LEU A 23 14.65 12.64 8.05
C LEU A 23 15.32 13.96 7.66
N ARG A 24 15.64 14.81 8.63
CA ARG A 24 16.14 16.16 8.40
C ARG A 24 17.59 16.19 7.95
N ILE A 25 18.46 15.42 8.62
CA ILE A 25 19.91 15.49 8.46
C ILE A 25 20.41 14.50 7.40
N GLN A 26 19.93 13.25 7.42
CA GLN A 26 20.41 12.24 6.46
C GLN A 26 19.62 12.25 5.15
N ARG A 27 18.29 12.48 5.21
CA ARG A 27 17.42 12.43 4.02
C ARG A 27 17.03 13.81 3.47
N HIS A 28 17.43 14.89 4.13
CA HIS A 28 17.14 16.27 3.75
C HIS A 28 15.65 16.59 3.57
N VAL A 29 14.77 15.89 4.30
CA VAL A 29 13.34 16.16 4.34
C VAL A 29 13.07 17.28 5.35
N LEU A 30 12.43 18.35 4.90
CA LEU A 30 12.08 19.48 5.76
C LEU A 30 10.74 19.21 6.43
N ILE A 31 10.75 18.69 7.65
CA ILE A 31 9.54 18.47 8.45
C ILE A 31 9.03 19.81 9.00
N ASP A 32 7.76 20.12 8.74
CA ASP A 32 7.08 21.35 9.16
C ASP A 32 6.33 21.17 10.49
N GLU A 33 5.80 19.97 10.75
CA GLU A 33 5.04 19.66 11.97
C GLU A 33 5.36 18.25 12.47
N VAL A 34 5.41 18.08 13.79
CA VAL A 34 5.67 16.80 14.45
C VAL A 34 4.47 16.42 15.32
N PHE A 35 3.93 15.22 15.11
CA PHE A 35 2.79 14.67 15.84
C PHE A 35 3.17 13.37 16.55
N VAL A 36 2.74 13.28 17.81
CA VAL A 36 2.85 12.06 18.62
C VAL A 36 1.45 11.52 18.89
N ILE A 37 1.26 10.23 18.67
CA ILE A 37 0.05 9.50 19.02
C ILE A 37 0.39 8.49 20.13
N THR A 38 -0.27 8.57 21.28
CA THR A 38 0.14 7.83 22.48
C THR A 38 -1.02 7.62 23.48
N THR A 39 -0.75 6.94 24.59
CA THR A 39 -1.58 6.93 25.81
C THR A 39 -1.15 8.05 26.78
N THR A 40 -1.88 8.25 27.88
CA THR A 40 -1.57 9.27 28.91
C THR A 40 -0.12 9.18 29.39
N MET A 41 0.35 7.98 29.74
CA MET A 41 1.72 7.76 30.22
C MET A 41 2.78 8.20 29.20
N GLY A 42 2.57 7.90 27.91
CA GLY A 42 3.50 8.32 26.88
C GLY A 42 3.42 9.81 26.58
N LYS A 43 2.25 10.47 26.76
CA LYS A 43 2.15 11.94 26.70
C LYS A 43 2.96 12.60 27.79
N GLU A 44 2.81 12.17 29.04
CA GLU A 44 3.60 12.70 30.17
C GLU A 44 5.11 12.54 29.90
N THR A 45 5.51 11.37 29.40
CA THR A 45 6.90 11.07 29.06
C THR A 45 7.41 11.95 27.92
N CYS A 46 6.65 12.09 26.83
CA CYS A 46 7.01 12.94 25.70
C CYS A 46 7.09 14.42 26.08
N GLN A 47 6.09 14.93 26.80
CA GLN A 47 6.05 16.31 27.25
C GLN A 47 7.24 16.62 28.16
N LYS A 48 7.47 15.79 29.19
CA LYS A 48 8.60 15.96 30.10
C LYS A 48 9.94 15.93 29.37
N ARG A 49 10.18 14.88 28.57
CA ARG A 49 11.50 14.62 27.98
C ARG A 49 11.78 15.48 26.76
N LEU A 50 10.81 15.64 25.86
CA LEU A 50 11.02 16.35 24.60
C LEU A 50 10.80 17.86 24.71
N LEU A 51 9.81 18.29 25.50
CA LEU A 51 9.41 19.70 25.63
C LEU A 51 9.98 20.36 26.89
N ASP A 52 9.68 19.85 28.08
CA ASP A 52 10.03 20.50 29.36
C ASP A 52 11.55 20.48 29.62
N GLU A 53 12.19 19.31 29.44
CA GLU A 53 13.65 19.17 29.45
C GLU A 53 14.31 19.78 28.20
N GLY A 54 13.51 20.23 27.21
CA GLY A 54 13.97 20.94 26.02
C GLY A 54 14.81 20.09 25.06
N ARG A 55 14.72 18.76 25.09
CA ARG A 55 15.54 17.88 24.23
C ARG A 55 15.29 18.11 22.74
N PHE A 56 14.04 18.32 22.33
CA PHE A 56 13.71 18.61 20.95
C PHE A 56 14.28 19.99 20.52
N LYS A 57 14.06 21.03 21.33
CA LYS A 57 14.62 22.37 21.09
C LYS A 57 16.15 22.37 21.05
N LYS A 58 16.79 21.57 21.90
CA LYS A 58 18.25 21.38 21.89
C LYS A 58 18.71 20.77 20.57
N MET A 59 18.03 19.74 20.05
CA MET A 59 18.35 19.17 18.74
C MET A 59 18.30 20.22 17.63
N LEU A 60 17.22 21.02 17.59
CA LEU A 60 17.08 22.09 16.61
C LEU A 60 18.24 23.08 16.71
N SER A 61 18.58 23.51 17.93
CA SER A 61 19.71 24.43 18.16
C SER A 61 21.06 23.82 17.77
N ASP A 62 21.32 22.56 18.13
CA ASP A 62 22.60 21.90 17.85
C ASP A 62 22.83 21.80 16.34
N TYR A 63 21.78 21.55 15.55
CA TYR A 63 21.82 21.43 14.09
C TYR A 63 21.47 22.71 13.32
N ASN A 64 21.41 23.87 13.98
CA ASN A 64 21.06 25.17 13.37
C ASN A 64 19.73 25.16 12.58
N ILE A 65 18.71 24.48 13.11
CA ILE A 65 17.37 24.47 12.56
C ILE A 65 16.55 25.56 13.27
N ASP A 66 15.93 26.44 12.49
CA ASP A 66 15.07 27.49 13.02
C ASP A 66 13.80 26.89 13.65
N PRO A 67 13.57 27.06 14.98
CA PRO A 67 12.38 26.54 15.64
C PRO A 67 11.07 27.09 15.08
N ALA A 68 11.07 28.27 14.42
CA ALA A 68 9.86 28.80 13.79
C ALA A 68 9.43 28.01 12.54
N THR A 69 10.30 27.14 12.01
CA THR A 69 10.02 26.32 10.82
C THR A 69 9.45 24.94 11.16
N VAL A 70 9.35 24.59 12.44
CA VAL A 70 8.89 23.27 12.89
C VAL A 70 7.93 23.42 14.07
N ALA A 71 6.65 23.12 13.88
CA ALA A 71 5.68 23.11 14.96
C ALA A 71 5.76 21.80 15.76
N PHE A 72 6.00 21.92 17.06
CA PHE A 72 5.90 20.83 18.01
C PHE A 72 5.71 21.38 19.43
N ASP A 73 4.51 21.22 19.96
CA ASP A 73 4.08 21.69 21.28
C ASP A 73 3.12 20.65 21.93
N PRO A 74 2.61 20.88 23.15
CA PRO A 74 1.75 19.91 23.82
C PRO A 74 0.46 19.53 23.07
N ASP A 75 -0.06 20.40 22.19
CA ASP A 75 -1.29 20.15 21.43
C ASP A 75 -1.04 19.17 20.27
N HIS A 76 0.22 18.97 19.88
CA HIS A 76 0.64 17.99 18.89
C HIS A 76 0.82 16.57 19.47
N ILE A 77 0.61 16.39 20.79
CA ILE A 77 0.65 15.09 21.46
C ILE A 77 -0.78 14.59 21.67
N HIS A 78 -1.24 13.78 20.72
CA HIS A 78 -2.56 13.16 20.69
C HIS A 78 -2.61 11.95 21.63
N VAL A 79 -3.62 11.93 22.49
CA VAL A 79 -3.87 10.83 23.42
C VAL A 79 -5.15 10.12 23.03
N PHE A 80 -5.14 8.80 23.05
CA PHE A 80 -6.36 8.03 22.82
C PHE A 80 -7.38 8.25 23.94
N GLU A 81 -8.64 8.34 23.57
CA GLU A 81 -9.78 8.47 24.49
C GLU A 81 -10.61 7.19 24.56
N ASP A 82 -11.30 6.97 25.68
CA ASP A 82 -12.34 5.96 25.84
C ASP A 82 -13.68 6.40 25.22
N ALA A 83 -14.75 5.63 25.43
CA ALA A 83 -16.07 5.95 24.87
C ALA A 83 -16.73 7.16 25.56
N GLU A 84 -16.28 7.50 26.76
CA GLU A 84 -16.73 8.61 27.59
C GLU A 84 -15.92 9.89 27.36
N GLY A 85 -14.86 9.84 26.53
CA GLY A 85 -13.96 10.95 26.22
C GLY A 85 -12.84 11.15 27.25
N ASN A 86 -12.61 10.18 28.15
CA ASN A 86 -11.47 10.25 29.06
C ASN A 86 -10.22 9.70 28.38
N PHE A 87 -9.07 10.31 28.67
CA PHE A 87 -7.79 9.82 28.15
C PHE A 87 -7.45 8.43 28.70
N LEU A 88 -7.05 7.54 27.80
CA LEU A 88 -6.61 6.19 28.12
C LEU A 88 -5.19 6.21 28.69
N ASP A 89 -5.05 5.75 29.93
CA ASP A 89 -3.74 5.53 30.55
C ASP A 89 -2.91 4.48 29.80
N ASP A 90 -3.58 3.42 29.34
CA ASP A 90 -3.00 2.31 28.60
C ASP A 90 -4.08 1.57 27.78
N ILE A 91 -3.72 0.91 26.68
CA ILE A 91 -4.66 0.17 25.80
C ILE A 91 -4.73 -1.29 26.26
N ARG A 92 -5.59 -1.62 27.23
CA ARG A 92 -5.56 -2.92 27.94
C ARG A 92 -6.62 -3.89 27.47
N THR A 93 -7.72 -3.41 26.89
CA THR A 93 -8.86 -4.23 26.47
C THR A 93 -9.00 -4.28 24.94
N SER A 94 -9.86 -5.19 24.45
CA SER A 94 -10.22 -5.21 23.03
C SER A 94 -11.02 -3.96 22.62
N ASP A 95 -11.79 -3.39 23.55
CA ASP A 95 -12.56 -2.17 23.33
C ASP A 95 -11.62 -0.95 23.22
N ASP A 96 -10.64 -0.82 24.13
CA ASP A 96 -9.61 0.22 24.06
C ASP A 96 -8.88 0.17 22.72
N ASN A 97 -8.53 -1.03 22.27
CA ASN A 97 -7.80 -1.21 21.01
C ASN A 97 -8.67 -0.88 19.78
N ARG A 98 -9.98 -1.13 19.84
CA ARG A 98 -10.94 -0.71 18.81
C ARG A 98 -11.08 0.82 18.78
N LEU A 99 -11.25 1.45 19.93
CA LEU A 99 -11.37 2.92 20.04
C LEU A 99 -10.09 3.62 19.59
N ALA A 100 -8.92 3.09 19.97
CA ALA A 100 -7.64 3.59 19.51
C ALA A 100 -7.46 3.45 18.00
N ARG A 101 -7.91 2.34 17.40
CA ARG A 101 -7.95 2.19 15.93
C ARG A 101 -8.79 3.29 15.30
N ASP A 102 -10.01 3.48 15.78
CA ASP A 102 -10.96 4.40 15.15
C ASP A 102 -10.44 5.85 15.20
N GLN A 103 -9.87 6.26 16.34
CA GLN A 103 -9.23 7.57 16.48
C GLN A 103 -8.00 7.71 15.59
N LEU A 104 -7.12 6.70 15.56
CA LEU A 104 -5.92 6.72 14.70
C LEU A 104 -6.30 6.80 13.23
N PHE A 105 -7.25 5.98 12.79
CA PHE A 105 -7.74 5.97 11.42
C PHE A 105 -8.31 7.33 11.04
N CYS A 106 -9.12 7.94 11.92
CA CYS A 106 -9.66 9.28 11.72
C CYS A 106 -8.56 10.34 11.58
N TRP A 107 -7.54 10.35 12.44
CA TRP A 107 -6.44 11.32 12.32
C TRP A 107 -5.66 11.17 11.01
N ILE A 108 -5.31 9.94 10.62
CA ILE A 108 -4.58 9.68 9.36
C ILE A 108 -5.46 10.02 8.15
N GLU A 109 -6.74 9.63 8.18
CA GLU A 109 -7.70 9.97 7.13
C GLU A 109 -7.76 11.49 6.93
N ASN A 110 -8.00 12.25 8.01
CA ASN A 110 -8.09 13.70 7.98
C ASN A 110 -6.82 14.36 7.42
N TRP A 111 -5.63 13.96 7.87
CA TRP A 111 -4.40 14.54 7.35
C TRP A 111 -4.13 14.18 5.89
N THR A 112 -4.57 13.01 5.42
CA THR A 112 -4.41 12.61 4.02
C THR A 112 -5.42 13.24 3.07
N GLN A 113 -6.45 13.94 3.57
CA GLN A 113 -7.39 14.70 2.73
C GLN A 113 -6.71 15.88 2.02
N ASN A 114 -5.67 16.48 2.62
CA ASN A 114 -4.93 17.57 1.99
C ASN A 114 -3.80 17.03 1.10
N ILE A 115 -3.95 17.18 -0.23
CA ILE A 115 -2.99 16.69 -1.23
C ILE A 115 -1.60 17.35 -1.12
N ASP A 116 -1.53 18.56 -0.56
CA ASP A 116 -0.29 19.31 -0.38
C ASP A 116 0.46 18.95 0.91
N VAL A 117 -0.05 17.96 1.67
CA VAL A 117 0.63 17.38 2.83
C VAL A 117 1.21 16.02 2.46
N ALA A 118 2.42 15.71 2.92
CA ALA A 118 3.03 14.38 2.90
C ALA A 118 3.29 13.89 4.33
N LEU A 119 2.85 12.67 4.62
CA LEU A 119 3.04 12.05 5.93
C LEU A 119 4.31 11.21 5.97
N HIS A 120 5.11 11.41 7.00
CA HIS A 120 6.26 10.59 7.36
C HIS A 120 5.92 9.86 8.65
N CYS A 121 5.42 8.63 8.54
CA CYS A 121 4.92 7.85 9.66
C CYS A 121 6.02 6.96 10.24
N SER A 122 6.24 7.00 11.55
CA SER A 122 7.19 6.12 12.25
C SER A 122 6.43 5.12 13.12
N LEU A 123 6.67 3.82 12.86
CA LEU A 123 6.27 2.72 13.74
C LEU A 123 7.22 2.70 14.93
N ALA A 124 7.05 3.67 15.82
CA ALA A 124 7.85 3.82 17.00
C ALA A 124 7.30 2.97 18.17
N GLY A 125 8.17 2.66 19.12
CA GLY A 125 7.91 1.69 20.19
C GLY A 125 6.77 2.10 21.11
N GLY A 126 5.89 1.15 21.43
CA GLY A 126 4.72 1.25 22.31
C GLY A 126 4.07 -0.14 22.45
N ARG A 127 2.79 -0.24 22.81
CA ARG A 127 2.08 -1.52 22.61
C ARG A 127 2.15 -1.89 21.13
N ASN A 128 2.59 -3.11 20.82
CA ASN A 128 2.77 -3.59 19.43
C ASN A 128 1.54 -3.37 18.54
N SER A 129 0.35 -3.32 19.15
CA SER A 129 -0.89 -2.98 18.45
C SER A 129 -0.88 -1.57 17.86
N MET A 130 -0.34 -0.55 18.52
CA MET A 130 -0.32 0.82 17.99
C MET A 130 0.47 0.93 16.68
N GLY A 131 1.63 0.29 16.62
CA GLY A 131 2.43 0.22 15.39
C GLY A 131 1.68 -0.50 14.26
N TYR A 132 1.04 -1.62 14.58
CA TYR A 132 0.17 -2.30 13.61
C TYR A 132 -0.99 -1.42 13.13
N LEU A 133 -1.66 -0.70 14.04
CA LEU A 133 -2.78 0.18 13.71
C LEU A 133 -2.35 1.35 12.82
N LEU A 134 -1.20 1.96 13.07
CA LEU A 134 -0.63 2.99 12.20
C LEU A 134 -0.31 2.44 10.80
N GLY A 135 0.35 1.27 10.74
CA GLY A 135 0.62 0.59 9.47
C GLY A 135 -0.66 0.19 8.72
N ALA A 136 -1.71 -0.21 9.44
CA ALA A 136 -3.02 -0.49 8.86
C ALA A 136 -3.67 0.79 8.31
N ALA A 137 -3.69 1.88 9.08
CA ALA A 137 -4.24 3.16 8.63
C ALA A 137 -3.56 3.65 7.35
N ILE A 138 -2.23 3.54 7.26
CA ILE A 138 -1.49 3.93 6.05
C ILE A 138 -1.80 3.03 4.84
N GLN A 139 -2.17 1.76 5.02
CA GLN A 139 -2.67 0.94 3.91
C GLN A 139 -4.01 1.44 3.37
N PHE A 140 -4.91 1.92 4.25
CA PHE A 140 -6.23 2.42 3.86
C PHE A 140 -6.19 3.83 3.30
N PHE A 141 -5.40 4.73 3.91
CA PHE A 141 -5.44 6.16 3.62
C PHE A 141 -4.13 6.68 3.02
N GLY A 142 -3.01 5.96 3.13
CA GLY A 142 -1.73 6.41 2.59
C GLY A 142 -1.75 6.60 1.08
N ARG A 143 -1.07 7.65 0.62
CA ARG A 143 -0.92 8.05 -0.78
C ARG A 143 0.52 7.85 -1.25
N PRO A 144 0.83 7.98 -2.55
CA PRO A 144 2.18 7.73 -3.08
C PRO A 144 3.29 8.61 -2.50
N GLN A 145 2.98 9.77 -1.92
CA GLN A 145 3.94 10.65 -1.24
C GLN A 145 4.14 10.32 0.24
N ASP A 146 3.21 9.57 0.86
CA ASP A 146 3.29 9.21 2.26
C ASP A 146 4.29 8.07 2.45
N ARG A 147 4.90 7.99 3.63
CA ARG A 147 5.99 7.05 3.93
C ARG A 147 5.80 6.43 5.29
N LEU A 148 6.18 5.16 5.42
CA LEU A 148 6.15 4.42 6.67
C LEU A 148 7.57 3.94 7.00
N TYR A 149 8.00 4.15 8.23
CA TYR A 149 9.35 3.86 8.68
C TYR A 149 9.35 3.00 9.94
N HIS A 150 10.40 2.21 10.08
CA HIS A 150 10.86 1.69 11.36
C HIS A 150 12.25 2.27 11.62
N VAL A 151 12.43 2.89 12.80
CA VAL A 151 13.71 3.46 13.21
C VAL A 151 14.58 2.36 13.81
N LEU A 152 15.82 2.27 13.35
CA LEU A 152 16.82 1.32 13.81
C LEU A 152 18.02 2.09 14.35
N VAL A 153 18.41 1.80 15.59
CA VAL A 153 19.56 2.43 16.25
C VAL A 153 20.60 1.36 16.54
N THR A 154 21.81 1.58 16.05
CA THR A 154 22.95 0.71 16.32
C THR A 154 24.09 1.50 16.97
N PRO A 155 24.82 0.91 17.93
CA PRO A 155 24.62 -0.43 18.49
C PRO A 155 23.42 -0.54 19.44
N GLN A 156 22.91 -1.75 19.68
CA GLN A 156 21.69 -2.01 20.47
C GLN A 156 21.73 -1.43 21.89
N ALA A 157 22.92 -1.30 22.49
CA ALA A 157 23.09 -0.67 23.81
C ALA A 157 22.71 0.82 23.85
N ILE A 158 22.59 1.46 22.67
CA ILE A 158 22.15 2.86 22.54
C ILE A 158 20.64 2.96 22.31
N GLU A 159 20.03 1.97 21.65
CA GLU A 159 18.59 1.94 21.33
C GLU A 159 17.70 2.14 22.58
N THR A 160 18.11 1.59 23.72
CA THR A 160 17.37 1.70 24.99
C THR A 160 18.00 2.69 25.97
N ASN A 161 19.00 3.45 25.54
CA ASN A 161 19.72 4.36 26.43
C ASN A 161 18.84 5.59 26.74
N PRO A 162 18.54 5.87 28.03
CA PRO A 162 17.66 6.97 28.38
C PRO A 162 18.22 8.34 28.03
N ASP A 163 19.55 8.48 27.90
CA ASP A 163 20.22 9.76 27.72
C ASP A 163 20.59 10.07 26.25
N PHE A 164 20.44 9.10 25.35
CA PHE A 164 20.62 9.30 23.92
C PHE A 164 19.29 9.68 23.27
N PHE A 165 19.21 10.84 22.60
CA PHE A 165 18.00 11.26 21.87
C PHE A 165 18.27 11.46 20.38
N PHE A 166 19.46 11.93 20.05
CA PHE A 166 19.91 12.17 18.70
C PHE A 166 21.44 12.21 18.71
N PRO A 167 22.11 11.97 17.57
CA PRO A 167 23.56 12.07 17.46
C PRO A 167 23.99 13.52 17.74
N PRO A 168 24.93 13.77 18.66
CA PRO A 168 25.46 15.11 18.86
C PRO A 168 26.33 15.55 17.68
N VAL A 169 26.39 16.85 17.41
CA VAL A 169 27.21 17.41 16.32
C VAL A 169 28.71 17.19 16.54
N ARG A 170 29.13 17.19 17.80
CA ARG A 170 30.50 16.83 18.20
C ARG A 170 30.47 15.44 18.81
N GLU A 171 31.46 14.63 18.42
CA GLU A 171 31.66 13.32 18.99
C GLU A 171 31.72 13.39 20.53
N ALA A 172 30.87 12.60 21.16
CA ALA A 172 30.78 12.39 22.59
C ALA A 172 30.82 10.88 22.91
N GLN A 173 31.10 10.58 24.18
CA GLN A 173 31.09 9.24 24.74
C GLN A 173 29.82 9.06 25.57
N ILE A 174 29.02 8.05 25.25
CA ILE A 174 27.76 7.75 25.94
C ILE A 174 27.99 6.55 26.87
N PRO A 175 27.69 6.68 28.18
CA PRO A 175 27.74 5.55 29.09
C PRO A 175 26.59 4.58 28.79
N THR A 176 26.89 3.30 28.75
CA THR A 176 25.90 2.22 28.62
C THR A 176 25.58 1.62 29.98
N SER A 177 24.48 0.85 30.06
CA SER A 177 24.01 0.23 31.31
C SER A 177 25.00 -0.77 31.92
N ASP A 178 25.88 -1.35 31.11
CA ASP A 178 26.95 -2.27 31.54
C ASP A 178 28.25 -1.54 31.95
N GLY A 179 28.23 -0.19 31.98
CA GLY A 179 29.36 0.64 32.38
C GLY A 179 30.40 0.87 31.28
N GLN A 180 30.19 0.32 30.08
CA GLN A 180 31.01 0.66 28.92
C GLN A 180 30.71 2.08 28.43
N LYS A 181 31.56 2.56 27.51
CA LYS A 181 31.38 3.84 26.84
C LYS A 181 31.40 3.61 25.34
N ILE A 182 30.37 4.10 24.67
CA ILE A 182 30.24 3.99 23.22
C ILE A 182 30.46 5.39 22.64
N SER A 183 31.34 5.47 21.63
CA SER A 183 31.47 6.71 20.88
C SER A 183 30.22 6.94 20.04
N THR A 184 29.70 8.16 20.09
CA THR A 184 28.65 8.61 19.15
C THR A 184 29.08 8.56 17.69
N ALA A 185 30.39 8.52 17.39
CA ALA A 185 30.90 8.30 16.04
C ALA A 185 30.57 6.89 15.50
N ASP A 186 30.30 5.93 16.38
CA ASP A 186 29.92 4.56 16.03
C ASP A 186 28.39 4.37 15.98
N VAL A 187 27.63 5.37 16.46
CA VAL A 187 26.17 5.29 16.45
C VAL A 187 25.63 5.50 15.03
N ARG A 188 24.75 4.63 14.59
CA ARG A 188 24.02 4.77 13.32
C ARG A 188 22.52 4.70 13.61
N ILE A 189 21.82 5.70 13.10
CA ILE A 189 20.36 5.71 13.02
C ILE A 189 20.00 5.47 11.56
N GLU A 190 19.17 4.48 11.31
CA GLU A 190 18.65 4.14 9.99
C GLU A 190 17.12 4.16 10.03
N LEU A 191 16.51 4.70 8.98
CA LEU A 191 15.07 4.57 8.75
C LEU A 191 14.83 3.46 7.74
N ALA A 192 14.42 2.29 8.22
CA ALA A 192 13.96 1.23 7.34
C ALA A 192 12.58 1.64 6.80
N GLU A 193 12.50 1.96 5.50
CA GLU A 193 11.22 2.26 4.85
C GLU A 193 10.45 0.96 4.65
N LEU A 194 9.25 0.90 5.23
CA LEU A 194 8.41 -0.28 5.20
C LEU A 194 7.46 -0.19 4.01
N PRO A 195 7.47 -1.18 3.10
CA PRO A 195 6.51 -1.22 2.02
C PRO A 195 5.12 -1.50 2.59
N TYR A 196 4.11 -0.89 1.99
CA TYR A 196 2.71 -1.19 2.27
C TYR A 196 1.93 -1.27 0.97
N VAL A 197 0.88 -2.10 0.97
CA VAL A 197 -0.04 -2.19 -0.16
C VAL A 197 -1.16 -1.21 0.09
N SER A 198 -1.28 -0.19 -0.76
CA SER A 198 -2.42 0.70 -0.67
C SER A 198 -3.69 -0.03 -1.12
N VAL A 199 -4.70 0.00 -0.26
CA VAL A 199 -6.07 -0.41 -0.58
C VAL A 199 -7.00 0.79 -0.73
N ARG A 200 -6.46 2.02 -0.73
CA ARG A 200 -7.23 3.27 -0.76
C ARG A 200 -8.25 3.34 -1.91
N ASP A 201 -7.86 2.89 -3.10
CA ASP A 201 -8.72 2.93 -4.29
C ASP A 201 -9.77 1.79 -4.33
N ILE A 202 -9.63 0.79 -3.46
CA ILE A 202 -10.55 -0.36 -3.34
C ILE A 202 -11.46 -0.18 -2.12
N ALA A 203 -10.96 0.48 -1.09
CA ALA A 203 -11.67 0.69 0.15
C ALA A 203 -12.95 1.49 -0.10
N VAL A 204 -14.05 0.99 0.46
CA VAL A 204 -15.35 1.62 0.38
C VAL A 204 -15.50 2.47 1.64
N PHE A 205 -15.28 3.76 1.50
CA PHE A 205 -15.52 4.75 2.55
C PHE A 205 -16.94 5.27 2.40
N ASP A 206 -17.84 4.75 3.23
CA ASP A 206 -19.12 5.38 3.57
C ASP A 206 -19.05 5.90 5.01
N ASP A 207 -19.96 6.79 5.43
CA ASP A 207 -20.08 7.33 6.81
C ASP A 207 -20.45 6.21 7.85
N GLU A 208 -19.79 5.07 7.75
CA GLU A 208 -19.92 3.89 8.57
C GLU A 208 -18.71 3.71 9.50
N SER A 209 -18.80 2.78 10.45
CA SER A 209 -17.68 2.49 11.34
C SER A 209 -16.50 1.86 10.58
N TYR A 210 -15.27 2.10 11.07
CA TYR A 210 -14.09 1.50 10.48
C TYR A 210 -14.13 -0.03 10.47
N ASP A 211 -14.82 -0.68 11.40
CA ASP A 211 -15.07 -2.14 11.33
C ASP A 211 -15.76 -2.55 10.02
N ARG A 212 -16.76 -1.78 9.57
CA ARG A 212 -17.46 -2.08 8.32
C ARG A 212 -16.60 -1.76 7.11
N ILE A 213 -15.85 -0.66 7.15
CA ILE A 213 -14.87 -0.31 6.10
C ILE A 213 -13.85 -1.45 5.94
N LEU A 214 -13.29 -1.97 7.03
CA LEU A 214 -12.37 -3.11 7.01
C LEU A 214 -13.03 -4.35 6.40
N GLN A 215 -14.26 -4.70 6.83
CA GLN A 215 -14.99 -5.87 6.32
C GLN A 215 -15.30 -5.77 4.82
N LYS A 216 -15.82 -4.63 4.36
CA LYS A 216 -16.13 -4.39 2.94
C LYS A 216 -14.86 -4.42 2.08
N THR A 217 -13.80 -3.75 2.54
CA THR A 217 -12.52 -3.72 1.83
C THR A 217 -11.93 -5.12 1.72
N GLN A 218 -11.98 -5.92 2.79
CA GLN A 218 -11.52 -7.31 2.77
C GLN A 218 -12.34 -8.17 1.79
N ALA A 219 -13.66 -7.94 1.69
CA ALA A 219 -14.51 -8.62 0.72
C ALA A 219 -14.12 -8.28 -0.73
N GLU A 220 -13.84 -7.00 -1.02
CA GLU A 220 -13.41 -6.56 -2.35
C GLU A 220 -12.01 -7.08 -2.71
N VAL A 221 -11.05 -7.07 -1.78
CA VAL A 221 -9.74 -7.70 -1.98
C VAL A 221 -9.88 -9.19 -2.32
N ASN A 222 -10.76 -9.91 -1.61
CA ASN A 222 -11.03 -11.33 -1.86
C ASN A 222 -11.79 -11.58 -3.18
N ARG A 223 -12.46 -10.56 -3.73
CA ARG A 223 -13.21 -10.65 -4.98
C ARG A 223 -12.27 -10.68 -6.20
N VAL A 224 -11.15 -9.96 -6.16
CA VAL A 224 -10.17 -9.88 -7.26
C VAL A 224 -9.70 -11.25 -7.77
N PRO A 225 -9.18 -12.18 -6.94
CA PRO A 225 -8.73 -13.48 -7.43
C PRO A 225 -9.87 -14.34 -7.97
N ARG A 226 -11.07 -14.26 -7.36
CA ARG A 226 -12.26 -14.97 -7.84
C ARG A 226 -12.68 -14.49 -9.23
N LEU A 227 -12.73 -13.17 -9.43
CA LEU A 227 -13.03 -12.57 -10.73
C LEU A 227 -11.98 -12.91 -11.79
N LYS A 228 -10.70 -12.98 -11.41
CA LYS A 228 -9.63 -13.41 -12.33
C LYS A 228 -9.77 -14.88 -12.73
N ALA A 229 -10.09 -15.76 -11.78
CA ALA A 229 -10.33 -17.18 -12.06
C ALA A 229 -11.55 -17.39 -12.95
N GLU A 230 -12.65 -16.68 -12.67
CA GLU A 230 -13.86 -16.77 -13.48
C GLU A 230 -13.66 -16.20 -14.89
N ASN A 231 -13.01 -15.04 -15.01
CA ASN A 231 -12.65 -14.50 -16.34
C ASN A 231 -11.76 -15.47 -17.13
N LYS A 232 -10.82 -16.16 -16.46
CA LYS A 232 -9.99 -17.17 -17.12
C LYS A 232 -10.84 -18.35 -17.59
N ARG A 233 -11.72 -18.88 -16.74
CA ARG A 233 -12.62 -19.98 -17.10
C ARG A 233 -13.56 -19.61 -18.24
N LEU A 234 -14.16 -18.42 -18.20
CA LEU A 234 -15.02 -17.91 -19.27
C LEU A 234 -14.26 -17.75 -20.59
N ARG A 235 -13.00 -17.28 -20.53
CA ARG A 235 -12.12 -17.22 -21.72
C ARG A 235 -11.80 -18.61 -22.25
N GLU A 236 -11.51 -19.59 -21.38
CA GLU A 236 -11.26 -20.98 -21.78
C GLU A 236 -12.50 -21.63 -22.40
N ILE A 237 -13.69 -21.41 -21.82
CA ILE A 237 -14.96 -21.86 -22.40
C ILE A 237 -15.20 -21.17 -23.75
N SER A 238 -15.00 -19.86 -23.85
CA SER A 238 -15.14 -19.13 -25.10
C SER A 238 -14.13 -19.57 -26.16
N ASP A 239 -12.91 -19.92 -25.74
CA ASP A 239 -11.87 -20.42 -26.63
C ASP A 239 -12.20 -21.86 -27.09
N ASN A 240 -12.72 -22.70 -26.19
CA ASN A 240 -13.10 -24.09 -26.48
C ASN A 240 -14.42 -24.22 -27.25
N ALA A 241 -15.38 -23.32 -27.05
CA ALA A 241 -16.67 -23.28 -27.78
C ALA A 241 -16.50 -22.99 -29.29
N SER A 242 -15.26 -22.80 -29.75
CA SER A 242 -14.92 -22.64 -31.15
C SER A 242 -14.06 -23.77 -31.70
N GLY A 243 -13.83 -24.87 -30.97
CA GLY A 243 -12.95 -25.98 -31.39
C GLY A 243 -11.48 -25.62 -31.70
N LEU A 244 -11.15 -24.32 -31.77
CA LEU A 244 -9.90 -23.75 -32.22
C LEU A 244 -9.01 -23.41 -31.02
N ILE A 245 -7.92 -24.15 -30.88
CA ILE A 245 -6.94 -23.97 -29.81
C ILE A 245 -5.97 -22.84 -30.21
N GLY A 246 -5.84 -21.82 -29.36
CA GLY A 246 -4.88 -20.73 -29.53
C GLY A 246 -5.45 -19.35 -29.19
N SER A 247 -4.56 -18.44 -28.77
CA SER A 247 -4.91 -17.11 -28.27
C SER A 247 -4.13 -15.96 -28.96
N SER A 248 -3.35 -16.28 -30.00
CA SER A 248 -2.60 -15.30 -30.79
C SER A 248 -3.52 -14.32 -31.52
N ILE A 249 -3.00 -13.15 -31.91
CA ILE A 249 -3.76 -12.13 -32.64
C ILE A 249 -4.38 -12.72 -33.92
N ALA A 250 -3.66 -13.61 -34.63
CA ALA A 250 -4.16 -14.28 -35.81
C ALA A 250 -5.34 -15.23 -35.50
N ILE A 251 -5.23 -16.04 -34.43
CA ILE A 251 -6.29 -16.98 -34.04
C ILE A 251 -7.55 -16.23 -33.55
N ARG A 252 -7.40 -15.11 -32.83
CA ARG A 252 -8.54 -14.28 -32.43
C ARG A 252 -9.30 -13.72 -33.63
N LYS A 253 -8.58 -13.25 -34.66
CA LYS A 253 -9.21 -12.78 -35.91
C LYS A 253 -9.99 -13.90 -36.60
N ILE A 254 -9.44 -15.11 -36.63
CA ILE A 254 -10.09 -16.29 -37.22
C ILE A 254 -11.37 -16.64 -36.44
N LYS A 255 -11.29 -16.71 -35.10
CA LYS A 255 -12.47 -16.94 -34.23
C LYS A 255 -13.57 -15.91 -34.45
N GLU A 256 -13.21 -14.64 -34.60
CA GLU A 256 -14.18 -13.57 -34.87
C GLU A 256 -14.79 -13.65 -36.27
N GLN A 257 -14.02 -14.02 -37.29
CA GLN A 257 -14.54 -14.28 -38.64
C GLN A 257 -15.52 -15.45 -38.66
N ILE A 258 -15.22 -16.52 -37.93
CA ILE A 258 -16.12 -17.68 -37.76
C ILE A 258 -17.42 -17.25 -37.09
N ARG A 259 -17.34 -16.48 -36.00
CA ARG A 259 -18.54 -15.97 -35.31
C ARG A 259 -19.41 -15.13 -36.24
N LYS A 260 -18.80 -14.20 -36.99
CA LYS A 260 -19.53 -13.37 -37.96
C LYS A 260 -20.17 -14.20 -39.06
N ALA A 261 -19.50 -15.23 -39.56
CA ALA A 261 -20.03 -16.12 -40.58
C ALA A 261 -21.13 -17.05 -40.05
N ALA A 262 -21.11 -17.42 -38.76
CA ALA A 262 -22.13 -18.24 -38.12
C ALA A 262 -23.49 -17.52 -38.01
N ASP A 263 -23.48 -16.18 -37.88
CA ASP A 263 -24.65 -15.31 -37.74
C ASP A 263 -25.32 -14.95 -39.09
N VAL A 264 -24.70 -15.27 -40.24
CA VAL A 264 -25.26 -14.94 -41.58
C VAL A 264 -26.21 -16.04 -42.06
N ASP A 265 -27.51 -15.74 -42.09
CA ASP A 265 -28.53 -16.65 -42.60
C ASP A 265 -28.62 -16.63 -44.13
N GLY A 266 -28.58 -17.82 -44.75
CA GLY A 266 -28.91 -18.00 -46.18
C GLY A 266 -27.72 -18.27 -47.11
N GLU A 267 -26.48 -18.03 -46.67
CA GLU A 267 -25.30 -18.12 -47.54
C GLU A 267 -24.45 -19.37 -47.30
N THR A 268 -23.66 -19.75 -48.30
CA THR A 268 -22.66 -20.82 -48.19
C THR A 268 -21.32 -20.21 -47.84
N VAL A 269 -20.69 -20.68 -46.75
CA VAL A 269 -19.39 -20.17 -46.29
C VAL A 269 -18.25 -21.03 -46.87
N LEU A 270 -17.25 -20.37 -47.47
CA LEU A 270 -16.05 -21.02 -48.01
C LEU A 270 -14.84 -20.73 -47.11
N ILE A 271 -14.17 -21.78 -46.63
CA ILE A 271 -12.96 -21.68 -45.81
C ILE A 271 -11.73 -22.04 -46.65
N LEU A 272 -10.77 -21.11 -46.75
CA LEU A 272 -9.56 -21.23 -47.57
C LEU A 272 -8.28 -21.33 -46.72
N GLY A 273 -7.23 -21.95 -47.26
CA GLY A 273 -5.93 -22.14 -46.59
C GLY A 273 -5.17 -23.37 -47.06
N GLU A 274 -3.88 -23.48 -46.74
CA GLU A 274 -3.00 -24.59 -47.17
C GLU A 274 -3.30 -25.92 -46.45
N THR A 275 -2.82 -27.04 -46.99
CA THR A 275 -3.00 -28.36 -46.36
C THR A 275 -2.34 -28.39 -44.99
N GLY A 276 -3.08 -28.82 -43.96
CA GLY A 276 -2.59 -28.87 -42.58
C GLY A 276 -2.79 -27.60 -41.73
N THR A 277 -3.35 -26.52 -42.27
CA THR A 277 -3.53 -25.24 -41.52
C THR A 277 -4.76 -25.19 -40.59
N GLY A 278 -5.42 -26.30 -40.33
CA GLY A 278 -6.57 -26.36 -39.40
C GLY A 278 -7.93 -25.97 -39.99
N LYS A 279 -8.09 -25.92 -41.32
CA LYS A 279 -9.38 -25.63 -41.98
C LYS A 279 -10.55 -26.51 -41.53
N GLY A 280 -10.29 -27.80 -41.25
CA GLY A 280 -11.29 -28.73 -40.76
C GLY A 280 -11.83 -28.34 -39.38
N VAL A 281 -10.92 -27.93 -38.48
CA VAL A 281 -11.26 -27.44 -37.14
C VAL A 281 -12.06 -26.15 -37.22
N ALA A 282 -11.70 -25.24 -38.14
CA ALA A 282 -12.45 -24.02 -38.39
C ALA A 282 -13.87 -24.27 -38.98
N ALA A 283 -14.03 -25.28 -39.83
CA ALA A 283 -15.34 -25.67 -40.37
C ALA A 283 -16.25 -26.29 -39.29
N GLU A 284 -15.67 -27.14 -38.44
CA GLU A 284 -16.37 -27.77 -37.31
C GLU A 284 -16.82 -26.72 -36.29
N ALA A 285 -15.94 -25.78 -35.95
CA ALA A 285 -16.27 -24.61 -35.13
C ALA A 285 -17.44 -23.79 -35.66
N LEU A 286 -17.43 -23.51 -36.97
CA LEU A 286 -18.48 -22.76 -37.65
C LEU A 286 -19.81 -23.50 -37.61
N HIS A 287 -19.78 -24.82 -37.80
CA HIS A 287 -20.97 -25.66 -37.71
C HIS A 287 -21.56 -25.70 -36.30
N GLU A 288 -20.74 -25.82 -35.25
CA GLU A 288 -21.20 -25.85 -33.86
C GLU A 288 -21.84 -24.52 -33.41
N GLN A 289 -21.36 -23.39 -33.94
CA GLN A 289 -21.83 -22.05 -33.57
C GLN A 289 -23.02 -21.57 -34.40
N SER A 290 -23.32 -22.22 -35.53
CA SER A 290 -24.43 -21.85 -36.38
C SER A 290 -25.75 -22.36 -35.82
N THR A 291 -26.80 -21.54 -35.86
CA THR A 291 -28.17 -21.90 -35.43
C THR A 291 -28.85 -22.91 -36.37
N ARG A 292 -28.21 -23.25 -37.50
CA ARG A 292 -28.65 -24.27 -38.45
C ARG A 292 -28.49 -25.68 -37.88
N ASN A 293 -29.45 -26.10 -37.08
CA ASN A 293 -29.49 -27.47 -36.57
C ASN A 293 -29.89 -28.44 -37.71
N VAL A 294 -29.01 -29.41 -37.96
CA VAL A 294 -29.24 -30.66 -38.73
C VAL A 294 -29.08 -30.58 -40.27
N LYS A 295 -27.96 -31.17 -40.76
CA LYS A 295 -27.78 -31.84 -42.08
C LYS A 295 -27.69 -31.00 -43.38
N GLN A 296 -26.86 -29.96 -43.46
CA GLN A 296 -26.32 -29.55 -44.77
C GLN A 296 -24.80 -29.43 -44.74
N ALA A 297 -24.16 -30.43 -45.35
CA ALA A 297 -22.72 -30.58 -45.44
C ALA A 297 -22.07 -29.37 -46.13
N ALA A 298 -21.12 -28.73 -45.45
CA ALA A 298 -20.10 -27.92 -46.12
C ALA A 298 -19.39 -28.81 -47.16
N LYS A 299 -19.61 -28.52 -48.44
CA LYS A 299 -18.95 -29.23 -49.54
C LYS A 299 -17.49 -28.77 -49.59
N ILE A 300 -16.60 -29.60 -49.05
CA ILE A 300 -15.15 -29.43 -49.16
C ILE A 300 -14.76 -29.73 -50.60
N LEU A 301 -14.43 -28.70 -51.37
CA LEU A 301 -13.75 -28.83 -52.66
C LEU A 301 -12.39 -28.14 -52.54
N GLY A 302 -11.35 -28.88 -52.95
CA GLY A 302 -9.96 -28.47 -52.88
C GLY A 302 -9.66 -27.22 -53.73
N ILE A 303 -8.49 -26.66 -53.46
CA ILE A 303 -7.94 -25.48 -54.12
C ILE A 303 -7.61 -25.80 -55.58
N ASP A 304 -8.02 -24.92 -56.50
CA ASP A 304 -7.36 -24.70 -57.79
C ASP A 304 -6.57 -23.39 -57.73
N GLU A 305 -5.34 -23.42 -58.23
CA GLU A 305 -4.29 -22.41 -58.08
C GLU A 305 -4.41 -21.25 -59.09
N SER A 306 -5.56 -21.08 -59.75
CA SER A 306 -5.64 -20.31 -61.00
C SER A 306 -6.03 -18.83 -60.88
N THR A 307 -6.25 -18.25 -59.70
CA THR A 307 -6.76 -16.85 -59.60
C THR A 307 -5.72 -15.79 -59.20
N VAL A 308 -4.44 -16.12 -58.97
CA VAL A 308 -3.38 -15.09 -58.82
C VAL A 308 -2.41 -15.11 -60.01
N ARG A 309 -2.88 -14.41 -61.05
CA ARG A 309 -2.16 -13.67 -62.10
C ARG A 309 -1.38 -14.45 -63.16
N ARG A 310 -1.77 -14.18 -64.42
CA ARG A 310 -0.93 -13.45 -65.38
C ARG A 310 -1.76 -12.92 -66.55
N ASN A 311 -1.85 -11.60 -66.67
CA ASN A 311 -1.65 -10.97 -67.97
C ASN A 311 -0.60 -9.87 -67.80
N ARG A 312 0.23 -9.78 -68.83
CA ARG A 312 1.37 -8.88 -69.02
C ARG A 312 1.05 -7.43 -68.66
#